data_AF-A0A5K1D9V8-F1
#
_entry.id   AF-A0A5K1D9V8-F1
#
_cell.length_a   1.000
_cell.length_b   1.000
_cell.length_c   1.000
_cell.angle_alpha   90.00
_cell.angle_beta   90.00
_cell.angle_gamma   90.00
#
_symmetry.space_group_name_H-M   'P 1'
#
loop_
_entity.id
_entity.type
_entity.pdbx_description
1 polymer ?
#
loop_
_entity_poly.entity_id
_entity_poly.type
_entity_poly.pdbx_seq_one_letter_code
_entity_poly.pdbx_strand_id
1 'polypeptide(L)' 'ICHNTSKGKKACLAYLAEGLGQLLGWEEVMKYQRKNGSLFNSPSATAAALINLQDTRCFEYLTSLLCRFQNA' A
#
# COMPACT_ATOMS: atom_id res chain seq x y z
N ILE A 1 -7.25 13.75 -15.79
CA ILE A 1 -7.01 12.48 -15.07
C ILE A 1 -5.50 12.22 -15.10
N CYS A 2 -4.85 12.29 -13.93
CA CYS A 2 -3.44 12.01 -13.63
C CYS A 2 -2.36 12.80 -14.43
N HIS A 3 -1.80 13.84 -13.81
CA HIS A 3 -0.62 14.57 -14.32
C HIS A 3 0.62 13.67 -14.41
N ASN A 4 1.41 13.83 -15.48
CA ASN A 4 2.54 12.98 -15.90
C ASN A 4 3.80 13.06 -15.01
N THR A 5 3.65 13.31 -13.71
CA THR A 5 4.78 13.31 -12.76
C THR A 5 4.88 11.96 -12.04
N SER A 6 6.11 11.50 -11.79
CA SER A 6 6.37 10.23 -11.07
C SER A 6 5.65 10.15 -9.71
N LYS A 7 5.53 11.29 -9.00
CA LYS A 7 4.75 11.39 -7.75
C LYS A 7 3.24 11.26 -7.98
N GLY A 8 2.71 11.90 -9.01
CA GLY A 8 1.28 11.83 -9.37
C GLY A 8 0.82 10.42 -9.74
N LYS A 9 1.65 9.67 -10.47
CA LYS A 9 1.40 8.25 -10.77
C LYS A 9 1.35 7.38 -9.51
N LYS A 10 2.28 7.56 -8.57
CA LYS A 10 2.30 6.81 -7.29
C LYS A 10 1.07 7.09 -6.44
N ALA A 11 0.66 8.35 -6.31
CA ALA A 11 -0.53 8.72 -5.55
C ALA A 11 -1.81 8.15 -6.18
N CYS A 12 -1.90 8.15 -7.52
CA CYS A 12 -3.01 7.52 -8.22
C CYS A 12 -3.06 6.01 -7.98
N LEU A 13 -1.93 5.31 -8.12
CA LEU A 13 -1.86 3.87 -7.87
C LEU A 13 -2.20 3.50 -6.43
N ALA A 14 -1.79 4.31 -5.45
CA ALA A 14 -2.16 4.09 -4.04
C ALA A 14 -3.69 4.19 -3.86
N TYR A 15 -4.32 5.23 -4.42
CA TYR A 15 -5.77 5.41 -4.35
C TYR A 15 -6.54 4.31 -5.09
N LEU A 16 -6.06 3.90 -6.27
CA LEU A 16 -6.64 2.78 -7.01
C LEU A 16 -6.47 1.47 -6.24
N ALA A 17 -5.32 1.24 -5.58
CA ALA A 17 -5.10 0.04 -4.75
C ALA A 17 -6.04 -0.03 -3.55
N GLU A 18 -6.42 1.11 -3.00
CA GLU A 18 -7.41 1.20 -1.93
C GLU A 18 -8.83 0.87 -2.42
N GLY A 19 -9.22 1.26 -3.65
CA GLY A 19 -10.59 1.13 -4.16
C GLY A 19 -10.85 -0.01 -5.16
N LEU A 20 -9.83 -0.56 -5.82
CA LEU A 20 -9.96 -1.47 -6.98
C LEU A 20 -9.11 -2.73 -6.82
N GLY A 21 -9.01 -3.26 -5.60
CA GLY A 21 -8.08 -4.34 -5.24
C GLY A 21 -7.96 -5.51 -6.22
N GLN A 22 -9.04 -6.01 -6.82
CA GLN A 22 -8.97 -7.14 -7.77
C GLN A 22 -8.56 -6.76 -9.20
N LEU A 23 -8.67 -5.49 -9.60
CA LEU A 23 -8.37 -5.02 -10.96
C LEU A 23 -6.91 -4.62 -11.14
N LEU A 24 -6.15 -4.57 -10.05
CA LEU A 24 -4.75 -4.17 -10.04
C LEU A 24 -3.84 -5.38 -10.10
N GLY A 25 -2.87 -5.34 -11.02
CA GLY A 25 -1.74 -6.25 -11.01
C GLY A 25 -0.91 -6.01 -9.76
N TRP A 26 -1.19 -6.75 -8.68
CA TRP A 26 -0.52 -6.63 -7.39
C TRP A 26 1.00 -6.75 -7.49
N GLU A 27 1.50 -7.50 -8.48
CA GLU A 27 2.93 -7.59 -8.79
C GLU A 27 3.57 -6.23 -9.13
N GLU A 28 2.90 -5.39 -9.94
CA GLU A 28 3.37 -4.04 -10.24
C GLU A 28 3.28 -3.12 -9.02
N VAL A 29 2.24 -3.29 -8.20
CA VAL A 29 2.05 -2.51 -6.97
C VAL A 29 3.18 -2.82 -5.98
N MET A 30 3.58 -4.08 -5.85
CA MET A 30 4.63 -4.50 -4.93
C MET A 30 6.01 -3.94 -5.27
N LYS A 31 6.26 -3.50 -6.52
CA LYS A 31 7.48 -2.75 -6.88
C LYS A 31 7.63 -1.44 -6.10
N TYR A 32 6.53 -0.92 -5.55
CA TYR A 32 6.51 0.29 -4.74
C TYR A 32 6.58 0.02 -3.23
N GLN A 33 6.70 -1.24 -2.81
CA GLN A 33 6.85 -1.58 -1.40
C GLN A 33 8.16 -0.99 -0.86
N ARG A 34 8.04 -0.22 0.22
CA ARG A 34 9.18 0.45 0.84
C ARG A 34 9.92 -0.51 1.77
N LYS A 35 11.10 -0.10 2.25
CA LYS A 35 11.91 -0.89 3.18
C LYS A 35 11.15 -1.26 4.47
N ASN A 36 10.30 -0.36 4.96
CA ASN A 36 9.47 -0.56 6.15
C ASN A 36 8.23 -1.45 5.92
N GLY A 37 8.08 -2.07 4.75
CA GLY A 37 6.94 -2.93 4.41
C GLY A 37 5.70 -2.20 3.88
N SER A 38 5.65 -0.87 3.97
CA SER A 38 4.50 -0.10 3.48
C SER A 38 4.44 0.00 1.97
N LEU A 39 3.24 0.06 1.43
CA LEU A 39 2.96 0.58 0.09
C LEU A 39 2.64 2.06 0.18
N PHE A 40 3.46 2.89 -0.48
CA PHE A 40 3.28 4.34 -0.54
C PHE A 40 3.17 5.06 0.81
N ASN A 41 3.59 4.45 1.93
CA ASN A 41 3.27 4.86 3.31
C ASN A 41 1.75 4.95 3.61
N SER A 42 0.89 4.37 2.78
CA SER A 42 -0.55 4.32 3.06
C SER A 42 -0.86 3.02 3.83
N PRO A 43 -1.42 3.11 5.05
CA PRO A 43 -1.93 1.93 5.75
C PRO A 43 -3.01 1.19 4.96
N SER A 44 -3.94 1.92 4.33
CA SER A 44 -5.05 1.34 3.56
C SER A 44 -4.55 0.57 2.33
N ALA A 45 -3.65 1.15 1.53
CA ALA A 45 -3.05 0.45 0.39
C ALA A 45 -2.23 -0.77 0.83
N THR A 46 -1.54 -0.67 1.98
CA THR A 46 -0.77 -1.78 2.54
C THR A 46 -1.67 -2.90 3.06
N ALA A 47 -2.82 -2.57 3.65
CA ALA A 47 -3.83 -3.54 4.08
C ALA A 47 -4.48 -4.27 2.90
N ALA A 48 -4.79 -3.54 1.82
CA ALA A 48 -5.33 -4.13 0.60
C ALA A 48 -4.35 -5.14 -0.01
N ALA A 49 -3.04 -4.82 -0.06
CA ALA A 49 -2.02 -5.77 -0.51
C ALA A 49 -1.86 -6.97 0.42
N LEU A 50 -1.93 -6.77 1.74
CA LEU A 50 -1.91 -7.87 2.71
C LEU A 50 -3.07 -8.85 2.46
N ILE A 51 -4.29 -8.37 2.24
CA ILE A 51 -5.47 -9.21 1.99
C ILE A 51 -5.30 -10.05 0.72
N ASN A 52 -4.72 -9.48 -0.34
CA ASN A 52 -4.64 -10.12 -1.65
C ASN A 52 -3.40 -10.99 -1.84
N LEU A 53 -2.27 -10.63 -1.23
CA LEU A 53 -0.97 -11.31 -1.43
C LEU A 53 -0.42 -12.00 -0.17
N GLN A 54 -0.97 -11.71 1.01
CA GLN A 54 -0.48 -12.22 2.30
C GLN A 54 1.01 -11.91 2.55
N ASP A 55 1.49 -10.76 2.06
CA ASP A 55 2.88 -10.34 2.24
C ASP A 55 3.20 -10.05 3.71
N THR A 56 4.23 -10.70 4.23
CA THR A 56 4.63 -10.62 5.65
C THR A 56 5.13 -9.24 6.03
N ARG A 57 5.78 -8.51 5.13
CA ARG A 57 6.32 -7.16 5.40
C ARG A 57 5.18 -6.14 5.47
N CYS A 58 4.13 -6.30 4.68
CA CYS A 58 2.89 -5.54 4.83
C CYS A 58 2.25 -5.77 6.21
N PHE A 59 2.21 -7.01 6.69
CA PHE A 59 1.71 -7.35 8.03
C PHE A 59 2.55 -6.72 9.14
N GLU A 60 3.88 -6.82 9.06
CA GLU A 60 4.80 -6.20 10.01
C GLU A 60 4.63 -4.68 10.07
N TYR A 61 4.46 -4.02 8.92
CA TYR A 61 4.21 -2.58 8.86
C TYR A 61 2.92 -2.19 9.60
N LEU A 62 1.81 -2.88 9.31
CA LEU A 62 0.52 -2.60 9.93
C LEU A 62 0.53 -2.90 11.42
N THR A 63 1.20 -3.98 11.84
CA THR A 63 1.36 -4.32 13.26
C THR A 63 2.20 -3.26 13.98
N SER A 64 3.29 -2.80 13.37
CA SER A 64 4.11 -1.69 13.88
C SER A 64 3.30 -0.40 14.03
N LEU A 65 2.41 -0.08 13.08
CA LEU A 65 1.51 1.05 13.19
C LEU A 65 0.53 0.88 14.34
N LEU A 66 -0.11 -0.30 14.48
CA LEU A 66 -1.04 -0.57 15.58
C LEU A 66 -0.34 -0.45 16.94
N CYS A 67 0.88 -0.96 17.09
CA CYS A 67 1.67 -0.78 18.32
C CYS A 67 2.03 0.70 18.58
N ARG A 68 2.32 1.47 17.52
CA ARG A 68 2.66 2.89 17.66
C ARG A 68 1.46 3.77 18.00
N PHE A 69 0.30 3.43 17.49
CA PHE A 69 -0.94 4.21 17.61
C PHE A 69 -1.98 3.47 18.44
N GLN A 70 -1.54 2.62 19.38
CA GLN A 70 -2.36 1.63 20.10
C GLN A 70 -3.47 2.22 21.00
N ASN A 71 -3.78 3.52 20.87
CA ASN A 71 -4.97 4.22 21.34
C ASN A 71 -5.03 5.60 20.65
N ALA A 72 -5.78 5.71 19.54
CA ALA A 72 -6.17 6.98 18.94
C ALA A 72 -7.69 7.17 19.10
#